data_AF-A0A4Q3JJK8-F1
#
_entry.id   AF-A0A4Q3JJK8-F1
#
_cell.length_a   1.000
_cell.length_b   1.000
_cell.length_c   1.000
_cell.angle_alpha   90.00
_cell.angle_beta   90.00
_cell.angle_gamma   90.00
#
_symmetry.space_group_name_H-M   'P 1'
#
loop_
_entity.id
_entity.type
_entity.pdbx_description
1 polymer ?
#
loop_
_entity_poly.entity_id
_entity_poly.type
_entity_poly.pdbx_seq_one_letter_code
_entity_poly.pdbx_strand_id
1 'polypeptide(L)'
;MFGELLRRLLWVPPMAVLVSLITFELIAEGPGSASRAPSRYAHLPRFLNPRPDDAAAQARRALEQLRTRDDDEAARTLERLGGAALPVALPALEGLSPEGRTRVVVALRPVARRMAGPGVVAGHAPGHRPQRHDHARTPL
;
A
#
# COMPACT_ATOMS: atom_id res chain seq x y z
N MET A 1 41.27 41.87 24.60
CA MET A 1 40.76 41.56 23.24
C MET A 1 40.33 40.10 23.06
N PHE A 2 41.06 39.10 23.60
CA PHE A 2 40.71 37.67 23.45
C PHE A 2 39.35 37.25 24.02
N GLY A 3 38.91 37.82 25.15
CA GLY A 3 37.63 37.46 25.78
C GLY A 3 36.40 37.81 24.92
N GLU A 4 36.45 38.91 24.17
CA GLU A 4 35.35 39.33 23.29
C GLU A 4 35.24 38.43 22.05
N LEU A 5 36.39 38.01 21.52
CA LEU A 5 36.48 37.04 20.42
C LEU A 5 35.94 35.67 20.85
N LEU A 6 36.30 35.21 22.06
CA LEU A 6 35.83 33.92 22.58
C LEU A 6 34.33 33.94 22.86
N ARG A 7 33.80 35.04 23.42
CA ARG A 7 32.35 35.23 23.64
C ARG A 7 31.56 35.23 22.33
N ARG A 8 32.08 35.91 21.31
CA ARG A 8 31.45 35.98 19.98
C ARG A 8 31.49 34.63 19.26
N LEU A 9 32.59 33.89 19.39
CA LEU A 9 32.76 32.55 18.82
C LEU A 9 31.83 31.52 19.49
N LEU A 10 31.67 31.58 20.82
CA LEU A 10 30.81 30.66 21.56
C LEU A 10 29.31 30.86 21.25
N TRP A 11 28.93 32.03 20.73
CA TRP A 11 27.53 32.36 20.40
C TRP A 11 27.13 31.96 18.97
N VAL A 12 28.08 31.62 18.10
CA VAL A 12 27.79 31.21 16.72
C VAL A 12 27.05 29.87 16.65
N PRO A 13 27.48 28.78 17.33
CA PRO A 13 26.79 27.50 17.28
C PRO A 13 25.33 27.53 17.73
N PRO A 14 24.97 28.12 18.90
CA PRO A 14 23.57 28.14 19.34
C PRO A 14 22.68 28.98 18.42
N MET A 15 23.20 30.08 17.86
CA MET A 15 22.46 30.86 16.87
C MET A 15 22.25 30.09 15.57
N ALA A 16 23.26 29.33 15.11
CA ALA A 16 23.11 28.47 13.94
C ALA A 16 22.05 27.39 14.17
N VAL A 17 22.04 26.73 15.34
CA VAL A 17 21.01 25.76 15.72
C VAL A 17 19.63 26.40 15.75
N LEU A 18 19.49 27.59 16.37
CA LEU A 18 18.23 28.31 16.43
C LEU A 18 17.71 28.69 15.04
N VAL A 19 18.57 29.25 14.18
CA VAL A 19 18.22 29.60 12.80
C VAL A 19 17.85 28.36 12.01
N SER A 20 18.56 27.24 12.19
CA SER A 20 18.24 25.97 11.56
C SER A 20 16.89 25.42 12.02
N LEU A 21 16.57 25.46 13.32
CA LEU A 21 15.27 25.04 13.85
C LEU A 21 14.14 25.92 13.31
N ILE A 22 14.31 27.24 13.32
CA ILE A 22 13.30 28.18 12.77
C ILE A 22 13.12 27.96 11.27
N THR A 23 14.21 27.82 10.52
CA THR A 23 14.15 27.55 9.07
C THR A 23 13.51 26.20 8.79
N PHE A 24 13.85 25.18 9.59
CA PHE A 24 13.26 23.85 9.49
C PHE A 24 11.76 23.88 9.80
N GLU A 25 11.32 24.54 10.86
CA GLU A 25 9.90 24.74 11.19
C GLU A 25 9.16 25.48 10.07
N LEU A 26 9.74 26.59 9.56
CA LEU A 26 9.15 27.32 8.43
C LEU A 26 9.01 26.46 7.16
N ILE A 27 9.95 25.55 6.91
CA ILE A 27 9.88 24.60 5.80
C ILE A 27 8.89 23.46 6.11
N ALA A 28 8.89 22.95 7.34
CA ALA A 28 8.11 21.81 7.79
C ALA A 28 6.61 22.14 7.89
N GLU A 29 6.26 23.34 8.36
CA GLU A 29 4.88 23.80 8.47
C GLU A 29 4.27 24.10 7.11
N GLY A 30 5.10 24.39 6.09
CA GLY A 30 4.68 24.69 4.74
C GLY A 30 3.73 25.91 4.65
N PRO A 31 3.63 26.57 3.49
CA PRO A 31 2.60 27.59 3.28
C PRO A 31 1.23 26.91 3.17
N GLY A 32 0.62 26.53 4.30
CA GLY A 32 -0.60 25.72 4.27
C GLY A 32 -1.50 25.75 5.51
N SER A 33 -1.00 26.11 6.69
CA SER A 33 -1.81 26.06 7.92
C SER A 33 -2.87 27.17 8.05
N ALA A 34 -2.89 28.16 7.15
CA ALA A 34 -3.80 29.32 7.22
C ALA A 34 -4.67 29.60 5.97
N SER A 35 -4.79 28.69 5.00
CA SER A 35 -5.58 28.99 3.78
C SER A 35 -6.81 28.10 3.59
N ARG A 36 -7.98 28.67 3.92
CA ARG A 36 -9.32 28.20 3.57
C ARG A 36 -9.66 28.47 2.09
N ALA A 37 -8.69 28.27 1.19
CA ALA A 37 -8.85 28.42 -0.25
C ALA A 37 -8.58 27.06 -0.93
N PRO A 38 -9.32 26.72 -2.01
CA PRO A 38 -9.10 25.47 -2.73
C PRO A 38 -7.70 25.48 -3.34
N SER A 39 -6.82 24.68 -2.73
CA SER A 39 -5.42 24.58 -3.11
C SER A 39 -5.30 24.10 -4.56
N ARG A 40 -4.61 24.90 -5.37
CA ARG A 40 -4.24 24.57 -6.76
C ARG A 40 -3.38 23.30 -6.85
N TYR A 41 -2.95 22.73 -5.73
CA TYR A 41 -2.14 21.53 -5.59
C TYR A 41 -2.96 20.25 -5.31
N ALA A 42 -4.30 20.29 -5.42
CA ALA A 42 -5.15 19.10 -5.33
C ALA A 42 -4.82 18.01 -6.38
N HIS A 43 -4.09 18.37 -7.44
CA HIS A 43 -3.69 17.47 -8.52
C HIS A 43 -2.35 16.76 -8.26
N LEU A 44 -1.61 17.10 -7.21
CA LEU A 44 -0.34 16.45 -6.88
C LEU A 44 -0.56 15.15 -6.08
N PRO A 45 0.27 14.11 -6.32
CA PRO A 45 0.21 12.88 -5.54
C PRO A 45 0.50 13.18 -4.07
N ARG A 46 -0.44 12.81 -3.20
CA ARG A 46 -0.31 13.00 -1.75
C ARG A 46 0.73 12.02 -1.19
N PHE A 47 1.99 12.44 -1.11
CA PHE A 47 3.07 11.66 -0.51
C PHE A 47 3.02 11.61 1.03
N LEU A 48 2.21 12.46 1.64
CA LEU A 48 2.01 12.51 3.08
C LEU A 48 0.60 12.02 3.39
N ASN A 49 0.52 10.89 4.09
CA ASN A 49 -0.72 10.41 4.71
C ASN A 49 -0.74 10.89 6.18
N PRO A 50 -1.40 12.01 6.50
CA PRO A 50 -1.40 12.58 7.86
C PRO A 50 -2.15 11.72 8.88
N ARG A 51 -2.90 10.71 8.42
CA ARG A 51 -3.48 9.66 9.25
C ARG A 51 -3.00 8.31 8.71
N PRO A 52 -1.78 7.87 9.08
CA PRO A 52 -1.31 6.55 8.71
C PRO A 52 -2.11 5.52 9.50
N ASP A 53 -3.33 5.24 9.05
CA ASP A 53 -4.02 4.04 9.49
C ASP A 53 -3.23 2.84 8.95
N ASP A 54 -2.88 1.90 9.82
CA ASP A 54 -2.11 0.72 9.46
C ASP A 54 -2.87 -0.10 8.40
N ALA A 55 -2.40 -0.02 7.15
CA ALA A 55 -2.95 -0.77 6.02
C ALA A 55 -2.98 -2.27 6.30
N ALA A 56 -1.99 -2.79 7.04
CA ALA A 56 -1.96 -4.19 7.44
C ALA A 56 -3.03 -4.51 8.49
N ALA A 57 -3.31 -3.61 9.43
CA ALA A 57 -4.41 -3.77 10.38
C ALA A 57 -5.78 -3.72 9.67
N GLN A 58 -5.97 -2.80 8.73
CA GLN A 58 -7.20 -2.73 7.94
C GLN A 58 -7.40 -3.99 7.08
N ALA A 59 -6.35 -4.46 6.41
CA ALA A 59 -6.39 -5.70 5.64
C ALA A 59 -6.75 -6.90 6.52
N ARG A 60 -6.14 -7.03 7.71
CA ARG A 60 -6.47 -8.10 8.66
C ARG A 60 -7.93 -8.08 9.10
N ARG A 61 -8.47 -6.90 9.43
CA ARG A 61 -9.89 -6.76 9.82
C ARG A 61 -10.83 -7.16 8.69
N ALA A 62 -10.56 -6.68 7.47
CA ALA A 62 -11.37 -7.01 6.31
C ALA A 62 -11.31 -8.52 5.97
N LEU A 63 -10.14 -9.15 6.09
CA LEU A 63 -10.00 -10.60 5.91
C LEU A 63 -10.81 -11.39 6.94
N GLU A 64 -10.81 -10.97 8.21
CA GLU A 64 -11.59 -11.65 9.25
C GLU A 64 -13.10 -11.53 9.02
N GLN A 65 -13.56 -10.37 8.54
CA GLN A 65 -14.95 -10.17 8.15
C GLN A 65 -15.35 -11.10 7.00
N LEU A 66 -14.50 -11.21 5.96
CA LEU A 66 -14.72 -12.09 4.81
C LEU A 66 -14.52 -13.59 5.14
N ARG A 67 -13.85 -13.92 6.25
CA ARG A 67 -13.67 -15.31 6.69
C ARG A 67 -15.00 -15.95 7.02
N THR A 68 -15.87 -15.23 7.71
CA THR A 68 -17.12 -15.78 8.29
C THR A 68 -18.35 -15.46 7.46
N ARG A 69 -18.40 -14.31 6.79
CA ARG A 69 -19.56 -13.90 6.00
C ARG A 69 -19.15 -13.18 4.72
N ASP A 70 -20.11 -13.03 3.82
CA ASP A 70 -19.95 -12.07 2.73
C ASP A 70 -20.13 -10.66 3.28
N ASP A 71 -19.18 -9.77 2.99
CA ASP A 71 -19.16 -8.40 3.48
C ASP A 71 -18.61 -7.46 2.40
N ASP A 72 -19.52 -6.71 1.78
CA ASP A 72 -19.22 -5.76 0.71
C ASP A 72 -18.31 -4.61 1.17
N GLU A 73 -18.37 -4.20 2.43
CA GLU A 73 -17.49 -3.15 2.95
C GLU A 73 -16.08 -3.68 3.16
N ALA A 74 -15.95 -4.91 3.66
CA ALA A 74 -14.67 -5.60 3.78
C ALA A 74 -14.02 -5.80 2.40
N ALA A 75 -14.80 -6.24 1.40
CA ALA A 75 -14.34 -6.39 0.02
C ALA A 75 -13.88 -5.06 -0.58
N ARG A 76 -14.66 -3.98 -0.42
CA ARG A 76 -14.28 -2.64 -0.86
C ARG A 76 -13.04 -2.11 -0.13
N THR A 77 -12.84 -2.49 1.13
CA THR A 77 -11.66 -2.13 1.90
C THR A 77 -10.41 -2.80 1.33
N LEU A 78 -10.45 -4.09 1.03
CA LEU A 78 -9.35 -4.78 0.34
C LEU A 78 -9.08 -4.19 -1.04
N GLU A 79 -10.12 -3.84 -1.80
CA GLU A 79 -9.96 -3.20 -3.11
C GLU A 79 -9.27 -1.83 -2.99
N ARG A 80 -9.68 -1.00 -2.03
CA ARG A 80 -9.10 0.33 -1.78
C ARG A 80 -7.64 0.25 -1.33
N LEU A 81 -7.29 -0.71 -0.48
CA LEU A 81 -5.90 -0.96 -0.07
C LEU A 81 -5.05 -1.48 -1.23
N GLY A 82 -5.67 -2.20 -2.18
CA GLY A 82 -5.02 -2.64 -3.41
C GLY A 82 -3.80 -3.52 -3.13
N GLY A 83 -2.67 -3.21 -3.79
CA GLY A 83 -1.41 -3.95 -3.62
C GLY A 83 -0.88 -3.97 -2.18
N ALA A 84 -1.23 -2.96 -1.36
CA ALA A 84 -0.80 -2.90 0.04
C ALA A 84 -1.43 -3.99 0.92
N ALA A 85 -2.57 -4.56 0.50
CA ALA A 85 -3.21 -5.67 1.22
C ALA A 85 -2.56 -7.03 0.94
N LEU A 86 -1.82 -7.19 -0.17
CA LEU A 86 -1.31 -8.49 -0.62
C LEU A 86 -0.34 -9.18 0.35
N PRO A 87 0.65 -8.48 0.98
CA PRO A 87 1.56 -9.13 1.91
C PRO A 87 0.86 -9.79 3.11
N VAL A 88 -0.33 -9.30 3.44
CA VAL A 88 -1.18 -9.83 4.52
C VAL A 88 -2.15 -10.88 4.00
N ALA A 89 -2.78 -10.62 2.86
CA ALA A 89 -3.82 -11.47 2.31
C ALA A 89 -3.27 -12.81 1.79
N LEU A 90 -2.14 -12.83 1.09
CA LEU A 90 -1.62 -14.04 0.45
C LEU A 90 -1.31 -15.17 1.44
N PRO A 91 -0.56 -14.94 2.54
CA PRO A 91 -0.34 -15.98 3.54
C PRO A 91 -1.64 -16.44 4.21
N ALA A 92 -2.60 -15.53 4.41
CA ALA A 92 -3.87 -15.84 5.06
C ALA A 92 -4.75 -16.79 4.23
N LEU A 93 -4.65 -16.77 2.89
CA LEU A 93 -5.45 -17.63 2.01
C LEU A 93 -5.24 -19.12 2.26
N GLU A 94 -4.05 -19.52 2.72
CA GLU A 94 -3.71 -20.92 3.01
C GLU A 94 -4.55 -21.48 4.16
N GLY A 95 -4.84 -20.65 5.16
CA GLY A 95 -5.61 -21.02 6.34
C GLY A 95 -7.14 -20.84 6.24
N LEU A 96 -7.65 -20.28 5.14
CA LEU A 96 -9.09 -20.08 4.94
C LEU A 96 -9.79 -21.36 4.49
N SER A 97 -11.06 -21.50 4.90
CA SER A 97 -11.97 -22.49 4.32
C SER A 97 -12.14 -22.27 2.81
N PRO A 98 -12.56 -23.28 2.03
CA PRO A 98 -12.79 -23.11 0.58
C PRO A 98 -13.73 -21.94 0.24
N GLU A 99 -14.76 -21.75 1.05
CA GLU A 99 -15.74 -20.66 0.89
C GLU A 99 -15.13 -19.29 1.25
N GLY A 100 -14.38 -19.21 2.35
CA GLY A 100 -13.69 -17.99 2.76
C GLY A 100 -12.61 -17.57 1.76
N ARG A 101 -11.87 -18.54 1.23
CA ARG A 101 -10.88 -18.33 0.17
C ARG A 101 -11.56 -17.78 -1.09
N THR A 102 -12.69 -18.35 -1.49
CA THR A 102 -13.47 -17.86 -2.64
C THR A 102 -13.86 -16.39 -2.44
N ARG A 103 -14.42 -16.01 -1.28
CA ARG A 103 -14.80 -14.62 -0.98
C ARG A 103 -13.63 -13.65 -1.08
N VAL A 104 -12.48 -13.99 -0.49
CA VAL A 104 -11.29 -13.12 -0.53
C VAL A 104 -10.71 -13.01 -1.96
N VAL A 105 -10.66 -14.11 -2.71
CA VAL A 105 -10.21 -14.09 -4.11
C VAL A 105 -11.13 -13.25 -5.00
N VAL A 106 -12.45 -13.35 -4.79
CA VAL A 106 -13.44 -12.51 -5.49
C VAL A 106 -13.18 -11.04 -5.18
N ALA A 107 -12.98 -10.68 -3.91
CA ALA A 107 -12.68 -9.31 -3.48
C ALA A 107 -11.36 -8.76 -4.05
N LEU A 108 -10.34 -9.60 -4.26
CA LEU A 108 -9.04 -9.19 -4.81
C LEU A 108 -9.00 -9.13 -6.34
N ARG A 109 -10.01 -9.65 -7.04
CA ARG A 109 -10.07 -9.66 -8.50
C ARG A 109 -9.87 -8.28 -9.14
N PRO A 110 -10.51 -7.19 -8.66
CA PRO A 110 -10.28 -5.86 -9.23
C PRO A 110 -8.83 -5.39 -9.06
N VAL A 111 -8.20 -5.75 -7.94
CA VAL A 111 -6.79 -5.43 -7.66
C VAL A 111 -5.88 -6.16 -8.66
N ALA A 112 -6.13 -7.45 -8.90
CA ALA A 112 -5.39 -8.24 -9.88
C ALA A 112 -5.50 -7.64 -11.31
N ARG A 113 -6.71 -7.20 -11.72
CA ARG A 113 -6.92 -6.54 -13.01
C ARG A 113 -6.12 -5.26 -13.17
N ARG A 114 -5.96 -4.48 -12.09
CA ARG A 114 -5.19 -3.23 -12.09
C ARG A 114 -3.68 -3.48 -12.15
N MET A 115 -3.17 -4.48 -11.44
CA MET A 115 -1.73 -4.72 -11.32
C MET A 115 -1.14 -5.54 -12.48
N ALA A 116 -1.87 -6.55 -12.94
CA ALA A 116 -1.33 -7.55 -13.85
C ALA A 116 -1.80 -7.37 -15.31
N GLY A 117 -2.64 -6.36 -15.56
CA GLY A 117 -3.25 -6.10 -16.86
C GLY A 117 -4.33 -7.11 -17.26
N PRO A 118 -4.95 -6.95 -18.44
CA PRO A 118 -6.12 -7.73 -18.85
C PRO A 118 -5.90 -9.25 -18.99
N GLY A 119 -4.64 -9.72 -19.10
CA GLY A 119 -4.33 -11.11 -19.43
C GLY A 119 -4.20 -12.09 -18.26
N VAL A 120 -3.90 -11.61 -17.04
CA VAL A 120 -3.53 -12.51 -15.93
C VAL A 120 -4.75 -13.10 -15.21
N VAL A 121 -5.91 -12.44 -15.27
CA VAL A 121 -7.13 -12.88 -14.56
C VAL A 121 -7.88 -13.99 -15.33
N ALA A 122 -7.54 -14.23 -16.59
CA ALA A 122 -8.15 -15.26 -17.44
C ALA A 122 -7.46 -16.64 -17.35
N GLY A 123 -6.29 -16.73 -16.69
CA GLY A 123 -5.34 -17.84 -16.86
C GLY A 123 -5.43 -19.03 -15.91
N HIS A 124 -6.43 -19.16 -15.04
CA HIS A 124 -6.51 -20.29 -14.09
C HIS A 124 -7.78 -21.16 -14.24
N ALA A 125 -8.20 -21.42 -15.48
CA ALA A 125 -8.98 -22.64 -15.73
C ALA A 125 -8.00 -23.83 -15.61
N PRO A 126 -8.22 -24.82 -14.72
CA PRO A 126 -7.34 -25.97 -14.60
C PRO A 126 -7.38 -26.78 -15.89
N GLY A 127 -6.38 -26.55 -16.75
CA GLY A 127 -6.19 -27.27 -18.00
C GLY A 127 -5.80 -28.71 -17.70
N HIS A 128 -6.80 -29.59 -17.77
CA HIS A 128 -6.61 -31.02 -17.96
C HIS A 128 -5.80 -31.21 -19.25
N ARG A 129 -4.49 -31.48 -19.14
CA ARG A 129 -3.68 -31.89 -20.29
C ARG A 129 -4.12 -33.32 -20.67
N PRO A 130 -4.67 -33.57 -21.87
CA PRO A 130 -4.82 -34.94 -22.32
C PRO A 130 -3.41 -35.50 -22.57
N GLN A 131 -3.04 -36.56 -21.84
CA GLN A 131 -1.86 -37.36 -22.13
C GLN A 131 -2.02 -37.96 -23.52
N ARG A 132 -1.29 -37.42 -24.49
CA ARG A 132 -1.18 -37.99 -25.83
C ARG A 132 -0.22 -39.18 -25.74
N HIS A 133 -0.76 -40.36 -25.48
CA HIS A 133 -0.03 -41.62 -25.64
C HIS A 133 0.20 -41.86 -27.14
N ASP A 134 1.36 -41.45 -27.65
CA ASP A 134 1.82 -41.87 -28.97
C ASP A 134 2.25 -43.34 -28.88
N HIS A 135 1.32 -44.24 -29.21
CA HIS A 135 1.65 -45.58 -29.63
C HIS A 135 2.20 -45.51 -31.07
N ALA A 136 3.52 -45.51 -31.19
CA ALA A 136 4.20 -45.75 -32.44
C ALA A 136 3.78 -47.12 -33.00
N ARG A 137 3.06 -47.08 -34.13
CA ARG A 137 2.74 -48.25 -34.95
C ARG A 137 3.98 -48.71 -35.69
N THR A 138 4.22 -50.01 -35.59
CA THR A 138 5.14 -50.84 -36.38
C THR A 138 4.91 -50.65 -37.89
N PRO A 139 5.95 -50.48 -38.72
CA PRO A 139 5.85 -50.67 -40.15
C PRO A 139 6.02 -52.15 -40.52
N LEU A 140 5.24 -52.58 -41.50
CA LEU A 140 5.34 -53.85 -42.24
C LEU A 140 6.60 -53.89 -43.11
#